data_AF-A0A519LDL8-F1
#
_entry.id   AF-A0A519LDL8-F1
#
_cell.length_a   1.000
_cell.length_b   1.000
_cell.length_c   1.000
_cell.angle_alpha   90.00
_cell.angle_beta   90.00
_cell.angle_gamma   90.00
#
_symmetry.space_group_name_H-M   'P 1'
#
loop_
_entity.id
_entity.type
_entity.pdbx_description
1 polymer ?
#
loop_
_entity_poly.entity_id
_entity_poly.type
_entity_poly.pdbx_seq_one_letter_code
_entity_poly.pdbx_strand_id
1 'polypeptide(L)' 'MSCPGCVSIVKAAIRSLDPEARIEASAEDRRIAVETGADEARVRTALVEAGYASTPIG' A
#
# COMPACT_ATOMS: atom_id res chain seq x y z
N MET A 1 11.08 -3.00 -11.15
CA MET A 1 11.68 -1.71 -10.79
C MET A 1 11.16 -1.35 -9.41
N SER A 2 11.78 -1.88 -8.36
CA SER A 2 11.41 -1.53 -6.98
C SER A 2 12.04 -0.18 -6.69
N CYS A 3 11.35 0.90 -7.03
CA CYS A 3 11.79 2.22 -6.59
C CYS A 3 11.49 2.30 -5.09
N PRO A 4 12.49 2.34 -4.19
CA PRO A 4 12.27 2.37 -2.74
C PRO A 4 11.42 3.58 -2.28
N GLY A 5 11.36 4.64 -3.10
CA GLY A 5 10.45 5.76 -2.91
C GLY A 5 8.97 5.36 -2.97
N CYS A 6 8.59 4.42 -3.86
CA CYS A 6 7.20 3.99 -3.99
C CYS A 6 6.68 3.29 -2.73
N VAL A 7 7.50 2.41 -2.12
CA VAL A 7 7.10 1.70 -0.90
C VAL A 7 6.90 2.67 0.26
N SER A 8 7.74 3.71 0.36
CA SER A 8 7.64 4.71 1.43
C SER A 8 6.36 5.54 1.31
N ILE A 9 5.97 5.94 0.10
CA ILE A 9 4.74 6.73 -0.11
C ILE A 9 3.50 5.86 0.12
N VAL A 10 3.50 4.61 -0.37
CA VAL A 10 2.43 3.63 -0.09
C VAL A 10 2.25 3.42 1.42
N LYS A 11 3.37 3.26 2.15
CA LYS A 11 3.33 3.13 3.62
C LYS A 11 2.73 4.36 4.29
N ALA A 12 3.07 5.57 3.85
CA ALA A 12 2.54 6.80 4.41
C ALA A 12 1.03 6.94 4.15
N ALA A 13 0.57 6.66 2.92
CA ALA A 13 -0.84 6.73 2.55
C ALA A 13 -1.69 5.76 3.37
N ILE A 14 -1.24 4.51 3.52
CA ILE A 14 -1.95 3.48 4.31
C ILE A 14 -1.94 3.85 5.79
N ARG A 15 -0.80 4.28 6.34
CA ARG A 15 -0.71 4.67 7.77
C ARG A 15 -1.52 5.90 8.13
N SER A 16 -1.82 6.75 7.16
CA SER A 16 -2.75 7.86 7.35
C SER A 16 -4.20 7.39 7.56
N LEU A 17 -4.56 6.19 7.08
CA LEU A 17 -5.87 5.57 7.29
C LEU A 17 -5.87 4.68 8.53
N ASP A 18 -4.78 3.94 8.74
CA ASP A 18 -4.59 3.00 9.84
C ASP A 18 -3.14 3.05 10.34
N PRO A 19 -2.86 3.74 11.45
CA PRO A 19 -1.52 3.87 12.01
C PRO A 19 -0.87 2.53 12.38
N GLU A 20 -1.68 1.50 12.66
CA GLU A 20 -1.21 0.17 13.06
C GLU A 20 -1.02 -0.78 11.87
N ALA A 21 -1.29 -0.31 10.64
CA ALA A 21 -1.15 -1.12 9.44
C ALA A 21 0.26 -1.69 9.26
N ARG A 22 0.33 -2.99 9.00
CA ARG A 22 1.55 -3.72 8.70
C ARG A 22 1.71 -3.84 7.19
N ILE A 23 2.84 -3.35 6.67
CA ILE A 23 3.12 -3.29 5.24
C ILE A 23 4.43 -4.01 4.94
N GLU A 24 4.35 -5.13 4.23
CA GLU A 24 5.49 -5.96 3.83
C GLU A 24 5.67 -5.88 2.30
N ALA A 25 6.85 -5.46 1.83
CA ALA A 25 7.14 -5.33 0.41
C ALA A 25 8.06 -6.47 -0.03
N SER A 26 7.58 -7.33 -0.93
CA SER A 26 8.37 -8.38 -1.58
C SER A 26 8.93 -7.85 -2.89
N ALA A 27 10.26 -7.68 -2.94
CA ALA A 27 10.95 -7.28 -4.16
C ALA A 27 10.98 -8.41 -5.21
N GLU A 28 10.99 -9.67 -4.74
CA GLU A 28 10.98 -10.87 -5.57
C GLU A 28 9.66 -10.99 -6.34
N ASP A 29 8.54 -10.84 -5.62
CA ASP A 29 7.20 -10.93 -6.20
C ASP A 29 6.71 -9.63 -6.83
N ARG A 30 7.40 -8.52 -6.57
CA ARG A 30 6.94 -7.15 -6.89
C ARG A 30 5.55 -6.86 -6.31
N ARG A 31 5.31 -7.36 -5.08
CA ARG A 31 4.04 -7.22 -4.36
C ARG A 31 4.26 -6.49 -3.05
N ILE A 32 3.19 -5.84 -2.60
CA ILE A 32 3.11 -5.24 -1.26
C ILE A 32 1.93 -5.92 -0.56
N ALA A 33 2.22 -6.65 0.51
CA ALA A 33 1.22 -7.17 1.42
C ALA A 33 0.88 -6.08 2.44
N VAL A 34 -0.41 -5.87 2.66
CA VAL A 34 -0.92 -4.87 3.60
C VAL A 34 -1.91 -5.58 4.50
N GLU A 35 -1.60 -5.62 5.79
CA GLU A 35 -2.54 -5.99 6.84
C GLU A 35 -2.99 -4.71 7.52
N THR A 36 -4.29 -4.43 7.48
CA THR A 36 -4.88 -3.21 8.01
C THR A 36 -6.31 -3.47 8.43
N GLY A 37 -6.77 -2.72 9.45
CA GLY A 37 -8.18 -2.67 9.82
C GLY A 37 -9.01 -1.75 8.92
N ALA A 38 -8.38 -0.99 8.02
CA ALA A 38 -9.07 -0.12 7.08
C ALA A 38 -9.75 -0.91 5.96
N ASP A 39 -10.89 -0.40 5.51
CA ASP A 39 -11.62 -0.96 4.37
C ASP A 39 -10.76 -0.92 3.09
N GLU A 40 -10.76 -2.03 2.33
CA GLU A 40 -9.95 -2.18 1.12
C GLU A 40 -10.22 -1.06 0.09
N ALA A 41 -11.48 -0.64 -0.06
CA ALA A 41 -11.82 0.43 -0.99
C ALA A 41 -11.22 1.77 -0.55
N ARG A 42 -11.15 2.04 0.76
CA ARG A 42 -10.49 3.25 1.29
C ARG A 42 -8.99 3.23 1.04
N VAL A 43 -8.35 2.08 1.29
CA VAL A 43 -6.93 1.89 1.01
C VAL A 43 -6.64 2.14 -0.46
N ARG A 44 -7.44 1.54 -1.35
CA ARG A 44 -7.30 1.72 -2.79
C ARG A 44 -7.44 3.18 -3.21
N THR A 45 -8.46 3.88 -2.70
CA THR A 45 -8.66 5.31 -3.01
C THR A 45 -7.46 6.15 -2.58
N ALA A 46 -6.96 5.97 -1.34
CA ALA A 46 -5.79 6.71 -0.86
C ALA A 46 -4.52 6.44 -1.70
N LEU A 47 -4.35 5.20 -2.19
CA LEU A 47 -3.25 4.88 -3.10
C LEU A 47 -3.39 5.57 -4.46
N VAL A 48 -4.60 5.57 -5.03
CA VAL A 48 -4.88 6.25 -6.31
C VAL A 48 -4.68 7.76 -6.17
N GLU A 49 -5.14 8.38 -5.07
CA GLU A 49 -4.92 9.79 -4.78
C GLU A 49 -3.43 10.14 -4.61
N ALA A 50 -2.65 9.21 -4.06
CA ALA A 50 -1.19 9.31 -3.98
C ALA A 50 -0.47 9.02 -5.32
N GLY A 51 -1.21 8.71 -6.39
CA GLY A 51 -0.66 8.45 -7.73
C GLY A 51 -0.27 6.98 -7.99
N TYR A 52 -0.73 6.04 -7.17
CA TYR A 52 -0.43 4.61 -7.28
C TYR A 52 -1.66 3.81 -7.70
N ALA A 53 -1.57 3.15 -8.85
CA ALA A 53 -2.53 2.13 -9.22
C ALA A 53 -2.25 0.83 -8.44
N SER A 54 -3.25 0.34 -7.71
CA SER A 54 -3.22 -0.97 -7.05
C SER A 54 -4.32 -1.88 -7.59
N THR A 55 -3.97 -3.15 -7.76
CA THR A 55 -4.90 -4.23 -8.11
C THR A 55 -4.86 -5.27 -6.98
N PRO A 56 -6.01 -5.56 -6.33
CA PRO A 56 -6.09 -6.63 -5.35
C PRO A 56 -5.67 -7.96 -5.97
N ILE A 57 -4.93 -8.75 -5.21
CA ILE A 57 -4.49 -10.09 -5.60
C ILE A 57 -5.31 -11.03 -4.72
N GLY A 58 -6.49 -11.39 -5.21
CA GLY A 58 -7.43 -12.29 -4.53
C GLY A 58 -6.97 -13.75 -4.53
#